data_AF-A0A842L8D3-F1
#
_entry.id   AF-A0A842L8D3-F1
#
_cell.length_a   1.000
_cell.length_b   1.000
_cell.length_c   1.000
_cell.angle_alpha   90.00
_cell.angle_beta   90.00
_cell.angle_gamma   90.00
#
_symmetry.space_group_name_H-M   'P 1'
#
loop_
_entity.id
_entity.type
_entity.pdbx_description
1 polymer ?
#
loop_
_entity_poly.entity_id
_entity_poly.type
_entity_poly.pdbx_seq_one_letter_code
_entity_poly.pdbx_strand_id
1 'polypeptide(L)'
;MTFRNQFNEEEWLILQAAPIWVFEVVAIADGRIDDEELEEVLNQSKNVIEYSTGFTYEVFKDHITTIMNNNLEFRNLLKRNPLEGLKIVADLLGRLKHSEAQNFKKMLLKMAVKVADSSAGVNKNEEKAIAIIMGILDGIL
;
A
#
# COMPACT_ATOMS: atom_id res chain seq x y z
N MET A 1 -1.82 -22.56 7.24
CA MET A 1 -0.72 -22.27 6.29
C MET A 1 -0.74 -20.77 6.09
N THR A 2 0.36 -20.06 6.32
CA THR A 2 0.43 -18.60 6.16
C THR A 2 0.49 -18.25 4.68
N PHE A 3 -0.12 -17.13 4.29
CA PHE A 3 0.02 -16.59 2.93
C PHE A 3 1.47 -16.20 2.63
N ARG A 4 2.22 -15.74 3.64
CA ARG A 4 3.66 -15.45 3.55
C ARG A 4 4.46 -16.52 2.79
N ASN A 5 4.13 -17.79 2.98
CA ASN A 5 4.89 -18.92 2.43
C ASN A 5 4.67 -19.11 0.91
N GLN A 6 3.74 -18.38 0.30
CA GLN A 6 3.49 -18.41 -1.16
C GLN A 6 4.42 -17.46 -1.93
N PHE A 7 5.16 -16.60 -1.23
CA PHE A 7 5.99 -15.55 -1.79
C PHE A 7 7.44 -15.71 -1.33
N ASN A 8 8.39 -15.33 -2.18
CA ASN A 8 9.76 -15.16 -1.72
C ASN A 8 9.90 -13.90 -0.84
N GLU A 9 11.09 -13.67 -0.29
CA GLU A 9 11.32 -12.55 0.63
C GLU A 9 11.15 -11.18 -0.02
N GLU A 10 11.71 -10.96 -1.22
CA GLU A 10 11.57 -9.70 -1.95
C GLU A 10 10.10 -9.43 -2.31
N GLU A 11 9.39 -10.44 -2.83
CA GLU A 11 7.97 -10.35 -3.16
C GLU A 11 7.12 -9.97 -1.94
N TRP A 12 7.43 -10.55 -0.78
CA TRP A 12 6.72 -10.22 0.45
C TRP A 12 7.01 -8.81 0.95
N LEU A 13 8.24 -8.32 0.80
CA LEU A 13 8.59 -6.93 1.11
C LEU A 13 7.90 -5.95 0.15
N ILE A 14 7.75 -6.30 -1.12
CA ILE A 14 6.99 -5.50 -2.11
C ILE A 14 5.52 -5.36 -1.71
N LEU A 15 4.89 -6.44 -1.29
CA LEU A 15 3.51 -6.40 -0.79
C LEU A 15 3.39 -5.51 0.46
N GLN A 16 4.37 -5.58 1.36
CA GLN A 16 4.43 -4.70 2.54
C GLN A 16 4.73 -3.25 2.19
N ALA A 17 5.38 -2.95 1.07
CA ALA A 17 5.68 -1.56 0.66
C ALA A 17 4.45 -0.86 0.06
N ALA A 18 3.48 -1.63 -0.43
CA ALA A 18 2.29 -1.11 -1.11
C ALA A 18 1.54 0.00 -0.34
N PRO A 19 1.31 -0.07 0.99
CA PRO A 19 0.65 1.00 1.73
C PRO A 19 1.39 2.34 1.68
N ILE A 20 2.73 2.31 1.75
CA ILE A 20 3.56 3.52 1.65
C ILE A 20 3.55 4.07 0.22
N TRP A 21 3.69 3.21 -0.80
CA TRP A 21 3.63 3.68 -2.18
C TRP A 21 2.29 4.28 -2.57
N VAL A 22 1.18 3.71 -2.08
CA VAL A 22 -0.15 4.31 -2.25
C VAL A 22 -0.20 5.71 -1.64
N PHE A 23 0.30 5.83 -0.41
CA PHE A 23 0.38 7.11 0.27
C PHE A 23 1.25 8.12 -0.51
N GLU A 24 2.46 7.73 -0.92
CA GLU A 24 3.39 8.60 -1.67
C GLU A 24 2.76 9.10 -2.98
N VAL A 25 2.06 8.23 -3.71
CA VAL A 25 1.41 8.62 -4.97
C VAL A 25 0.31 9.67 -4.74
N VAL A 26 -0.44 9.57 -3.63
CA VAL A 26 -1.49 10.54 -3.29
C VAL A 26 -0.87 11.83 -2.73
N ALA A 27 0.04 11.75 -1.76
CA ALA A 27 0.64 12.92 -1.13
C ALA A 27 1.48 13.77 -2.10
N ILE A 28 2.25 13.14 -3.01
CA ILE A 28 2.99 13.86 -4.05
C ILE A 28 2.05 14.62 -5.00
N ALA A 29 0.79 14.17 -5.16
CA ALA A 29 -0.17 14.87 -6.00
C ALA A 29 -0.54 16.27 -5.46
N ASP A 30 -0.41 16.49 -4.15
CA ASP A 30 -0.55 17.80 -3.48
C ASP A 30 0.80 18.56 -3.34
N GLY A 31 1.91 17.92 -3.72
CA GLY A 31 3.22 18.55 -3.85
C GLY A 31 3.98 18.75 -2.54
N ARG A 32 3.55 18.12 -1.44
CA ARG A 32 4.23 18.09 -0.15
C ARG A 32 4.16 16.68 0.43
N ILE A 33 5.27 16.20 0.98
CA ILE A 33 5.27 15.08 1.91
C ILE A 33 5.85 15.62 3.22
N ASP A 34 5.14 15.48 4.34
CA ASP A 34 5.69 15.79 5.66
C ASP A 34 5.75 14.55 6.59
N ASP A 35 6.38 14.70 7.75
CA ASP A 35 6.59 13.60 8.69
C ASP A 35 5.27 13.14 9.36
N GLU A 36 4.24 14.00 9.44
CA GLU A 36 2.93 13.68 10.04
C GLU A 36 2.16 12.71 9.15
N GLU A 37 2.30 12.90 7.84
CA GLU A 37 1.73 12.05 6.82
C GLU A 37 2.26 10.59 6.84
N LEU A 38 3.55 10.40 7.14
CA LEU A 38 4.12 9.05 7.32
C LEU A 38 3.60 8.36 8.60
N GLU A 39 3.37 9.13 9.67
CA GLU A 39 2.73 8.63 10.88
C GLU A 39 1.26 8.23 10.62
N GLU A 40 0.56 8.97 9.78
CA GLU A 40 -0.80 8.64 9.36
C GLU A 40 -0.86 7.32 8.59
N VAL A 41 0.11 7.02 7.71
CA VAL A 41 0.21 5.70 7.07
C VAL A 41 0.29 4.58 8.10
N LEU A 42 1.12 4.74 9.13
CA LEU A 42 1.27 3.75 10.19
C LEU A 42 -0.01 3.60 11.01
N ASN A 43 -0.71 4.70 11.31
CA ASN A 43 -1.97 4.66 12.04
C ASN A 43 -3.07 4.00 11.22
N GLN A 44 -3.16 4.27 9.93
CA GLN A 44 -4.08 3.57 9.04
C GLN A 44 -3.73 2.10 8.89
N SER A 45 -2.45 1.74 8.79
CA SER A 45 -2.01 0.35 8.75
C SER A 45 -2.42 -0.41 10.02
N LYS A 46 -2.32 0.21 11.21
CA LYS A 46 -2.83 -0.38 12.47
C LYS A 46 -4.34 -0.62 12.41
N ASN A 47 -5.09 0.37 11.94
CA ASN A 47 -6.55 0.26 11.79
C ASN A 47 -6.95 -0.86 10.82
N VAL A 48 -6.21 -1.05 9.73
CA VAL A 48 -6.48 -2.15 8.78
C VAL A 48 -6.35 -3.51 9.47
N ILE A 49 -5.36 -3.69 10.34
CA ILE A 49 -5.15 -4.96 11.07
C ILE A 49 -6.35 -5.32 11.93
N GLU A 50 -6.97 -4.35 12.61
CA GLU A 50 -8.10 -4.61 13.52
C GLU A 50 -9.32 -5.23 12.83
N TYR A 51 -9.55 -4.91 11.56
CA TYR A 51 -10.73 -5.33 10.82
C TYR A 51 -10.42 -6.29 9.65
N SER A 52 -9.15 -6.65 9.46
CA SER A 52 -8.73 -7.52 8.38
C SER A 52 -8.50 -8.95 8.85
N THR A 53 -8.63 -9.89 7.91
CA THR A 53 -8.25 -11.29 8.09
C THR A 53 -7.49 -11.76 6.85
N GLY A 54 -6.99 -12.99 6.89
CA GLY A 54 -6.36 -13.62 5.72
C GLY A 54 -5.11 -12.88 5.23
N PHE A 55 -4.97 -12.77 3.91
CA PHE A 55 -3.79 -12.21 3.26
C PHE A 55 -3.53 -10.76 3.68
N THR A 56 -4.59 -9.94 3.72
CA THR A 56 -4.47 -8.52 4.05
C THR A 56 -3.96 -8.32 5.48
N TYR A 57 -4.49 -9.09 6.43
CA TYR A 57 -4.01 -9.05 7.81
C TYR A 57 -2.53 -9.40 7.93
N GLU A 58 -2.09 -10.49 7.27
CA GLU A 58 -0.69 -10.92 7.31
C GLU A 58 0.26 -9.85 6.75
N VAL A 59 -0.05 -9.29 5.58
CA VAL A 59 0.78 -8.24 4.96
C VAL A 59 0.88 -7.00 5.85
N PHE A 60 -0.24 -6.50 6.37
CA PHE A 60 -0.24 -5.29 7.17
C PHE A 60 0.44 -5.47 8.53
N LYS A 61 0.28 -6.64 9.15
CA LYS A 61 0.98 -6.98 10.40
C LYS A 61 2.50 -6.99 10.21
N ASP A 62 2.97 -7.62 9.13
CA ASP A 62 4.39 -7.69 8.84
C ASP A 62 4.94 -6.33 8.42
N HIS A 63 4.17 -5.55 7.64
CA HIS A 63 4.51 -4.17 7.26
C HIS A 63 4.86 -3.31 8.48
N ILE A 64 4.01 -3.29 9.50
CA ILE A 64 4.27 -2.52 10.73
C ILE A 64 5.55 -3.02 11.41
N THR A 65 5.69 -4.34 11.53
CA THR A 65 6.86 -4.95 12.16
C THR A 65 8.15 -4.59 11.42
N THR A 66 8.13 -4.62 10.09
CA THR A 66 9.25 -4.29 9.21
C THR A 66 9.67 -2.83 9.34
N ILE A 67 8.70 -1.90 9.44
CA ILE A 67 8.98 -0.47 9.68
C ILE A 67 9.56 -0.25 11.07
N MET A 68 8.94 -0.82 12.11
CA MET A 68 9.42 -0.68 13.49
C MET A 68 10.84 -1.23 13.68
N ASN A 69 11.20 -2.27 12.93
CA ASN A 69 12.54 -2.86 12.96
C ASN A 69 13.55 -2.10 12.07
N ASN A 70 13.15 -1.02 11.39
CA ASN A 70 14.01 -0.21 10.51
C ASN A 70 14.74 -1.05 9.45
N ASN A 71 14.05 -2.04 8.88
CA ASN A 71 14.63 -3.01 7.94
C ASN A 71 15.30 -2.29 6.75
N LEU A 72 16.57 -2.61 6.48
CA LEU A 72 17.37 -1.92 5.47
C LEU A 72 16.89 -2.21 4.04
N GLU A 73 16.53 -3.45 3.74
CA GLU A 73 16.06 -3.86 2.42
C GLU A 73 14.73 -3.20 2.10
N PHE A 74 13.82 -3.16 3.06
CA PHE A 74 12.55 -2.46 2.95
C PHE A 74 12.75 -0.96 2.67
N ARG A 75 13.63 -0.28 3.41
CA ARG A 75 13.93 1.14 3.14
C ARG A 75 14.56 1.38 1.77
N ASN A 76 15.39 0.45 1.29
CA ASN A 76 15.93 0.55 -0.06
C ASN A 76 14.87 0.29 -1.13
N LEU A 77 13.91 -0.59 -0.85
CA LEU A 77 12.78 -0.86 -1.71
C LEU A 77 11.88 0.37 -1.88
N LEU A 78 11.62 1.12 -0.81
CA LEU A 78 10.82 2.35 -0.85
C LEU A 78 11.40 3.44 -1.76
N LYS A 79 12.72 3.43 -2.03
CA LYS A 79 13.36 4.37 -2.98
C LYS A 79 13.01 4.09 -4.45
N ARG A 80 12.40 2.94 -4.76
CA ARG A 80 11.95 2.62 -6.12
C ARG A 80 10.75 3.51 -6.50
N ASN A 81 10.49 3.64 -7.79
CA ASN A 81 9.33 4.38 -8.27
C ASN A 81 8.03 3.74 -7.73
N PRO A 82 7.14 4.49 -7.05
CA PRO A 82 5.93 3.92 -6.44
C PRO A 82 4.98 3.27 -7.43
N LEU A 83 4.81 3.85 -8.63
CA LEU A 83 3.90 3.31 -9.65
C LEU A 83 4.42 1.97 -10.20
N GLU A 84 5.72 1.86 -10.44
CA GLU A 84 6.34 0.60 -10.86
C GLU A 84 6.27 -0.46 -9.75
N GLY A 85 6.44 -0.05 -8.48
CA GLY A 85 6.22 -0.91 -7.33
C GLY A 85 4.78 -1.46 -7.28
N LEU A 86 3.78 -0.60 -7.48
CA LEU A 86 2.36 -0.99 -7.50
C LEU A 86 1.99 -1.91 -8.67
N LYS A 87 2.65 -1.79 -9.83
CA LYS A 87 2.48 -2.75 -10.92
C LYS A 87 2.94 -4.15 -10.52
N ILE A 88 4.10 -4.26 -9.87
CA ILE A 88 4.59 -5.54 -9.35
C ILE A 88 3.62 -6.09 -8.29
N VAL A 89 3.08 -5.23 -7.42
CA VAL A 89 2.03 -5.64 -6.48
C VAL A 89 0.83 -6.24 -7.23
N ALA A 90 0.34 -5.59 -8.28
CA ALA A 90 -0.78 -6.10 -9.07
C ALA A 90 -0.51 -7.51 -9.64
N ASP A 91 0.69 -7.73 -10.17
CA ASP A 91 1.12 -9.05 -10.67
C ASP A 91 1.15 -10.11 -9.56
N LEU A 92 1.67 -9.77 -8.38
CA LEU A 92 1.70 -10.66 -7.22
C LEU A 92 0.30 -11.03 -6.73
N LEU A 93 -0.63 -10.08 -6.73
CA LEU A 93 -2.03 -10.31 -6.36
C LEU A 93 -2.73 -11.24 -7.37
N GLY A 94 -2.29 -11.29 -8.63
CA GLY A 94 -2.79 -12.23 -9.63
C GLY A 94 -2.57 -13.71 -9.29
N ARG A 95 -1.68 -14.02 -8.34
CA ARG A 95 -1.39 -15.39 -7.88
C ARG A 95 -2.33 -15.86 -6.76
N LEU A 96 -3.11 -14.95 -6.17
CA LEU A 96 -3.98 -15.23 -5.04
C LEU A 96 -5.40 -15.60 -5.50
N LYS A 97 -6.18 -16.15 -4.56
CA LYS A 97 -7.64 -16.22 -4.75
C LYS A 97 -8.18 -14.81 -4.96
N HIS A 98 -9.09 -14.68 -5.93
CA HIS A 98 -9.68 -13.39 -6.30
C HIS A 98 -10.20 -12.59 -5.10
N SER A 99 -10.86 -13.24 -4.13
CA SER A 99 -11.37 -12.58 -2.92
C SER A 99 -10.27 -11.96 -2.05
N GLU A 100 -9.13 -12.64 -1.88
CA GLU A 100 -8.00 -12.13 -1.09
C GLU A 100 -7.34 -10.93 -1.78
N ALA A 101 -7.12 -11.05 -3.09
CA ALA A 101 -6.59 -9.97 -3.91
C ALA A 101 -7.50 -8.73 -3.86
N GLN A 102 -8.81 -8.92 -4.07
CA GLN A 102 -9.77 -7.82 -4.05
C GLN A 102 -9.88 -7.14 -2.67
N ASN A 103 -9.85 -7.92 -1.59
CA ASN A 103 -9.86 -7.35 -0.24
C ASN A 103 -8.63 -6.47 0.00
N PHE A 104 -7.44 -6.92 -0.42
CA PHE A 104 -6.22 -6.15 -0.28
C PHE A 104 -6.24 -4.86 -1.10
N LYS A 105 -6.60 -4.93 -2.39
CA LYS A 105 -6.76 -3.74 -3.24
C LYS A 105 -7.75 -2.74 -2.65
N LYS A 106 -8.88 -3.22 -2.13
CA LYS A 106 -9.88 -2.39 -1.48
C LYS A 106 -9.34 -1.67 -0.24
N MET A 107 -8.48 -2.31 0.55
CA MET A 107 -7.87 -1.66 1.70
C MET A 107 -6.87 -0.59 1.27
N LEU A 108 -6.02 -0.88 0.27
CA LEU A 108 -5.12 0.11 -0.32
C LEU A 108 -5.88 1.34 -0.85
N LEU A 109 -6.96 1.14 -1.62
CA LEU A 109 -7.77 2.24 -2.14
C LEU A 109 -8.46 3.04 -1.04
N LYS A 110 -8.94 2.38 0.03
CA LYS A 110 -9.50 3.09 1.18
C LYS A 110 -8.44 3.96 1.87
N MET A 111 -7.20 3.50 1.95
CA MET A 111 -6.10 4.32 2.48
C MET A 111 -5.84 5.51 1.58
N ALA A 112 -5.77 5.30 0.26
CA ALA A 112 -5.59 6.39 -0.70
C ALA A 112 -6.64 7.50 -0.53
N VAL A 113 -7.92 7.12 -0.39
CA VAL A 113 -9.02 8.07 -0.14
C VAL A 113 -8.85 8.78 1.21
N LYS A 114 -8.53 8.05 2.28
CA LYS A 114 -8.34 8.67 3.59
C LYS A 114 -7.18 9.66 3.64
N VAL A 115 -6.08 9.36 2.95
CA VAL A 115 -4.93 10.27 2.82
C VAL A 115 -5.37 11.54 2.10
N ALA A 116 -6.06 11.41 0.97
CA ALA A 116 -6.60 12.57 0.27
C ALA A 116 -7.65 13.35 1.07
N ASP A 117 -8.46 12.68 1.90
CA ASP A 117 -9.43 13.34 2.79
C ASP A 117 -8.78 14.01 4.00
N SER A 118 -7.53 13.66 4.34
CA SER A 118 -6.81 14.24 5.48
C SER A 118 -6.25 15.64 5.17
N SER A 119 -6.12 15.97 3.88
CA SER A 119 -5.90 17.35 3.41
C SER A 119 -7.21 18.15 3.51
N ALA A 120 -7.22 19.44 3.17
CA ALA A 120 -8.39 20.33 3.29
C ALA A 120 -9.54 20.01 2.29
N GLY A 121 -9.74 18.73 1.97
CA GLY A 121 -10.64 18.17 0.97
C GLY A 121 -9.89 17.65 -0.25
N VAL A 122 -10.37 16.52 -0.81
CA VAL A 122 -9.80 15.89 -2.01
C VAL A 122 -9.80 16.85 -3.20
N ASN A 123 -8.64 17.12 -3.75
CA ASN A 123 -8.46 17.94 -4.93
C ASN A 123 -8.42 17.09 -6.23
N LYS A 124 -8.51 17.74 -7.39
CA LYS A 124 -8.54 17.06 -8.70
C LYS A 124 -7.26 16.26 -9.02
N ASN A 125 -6.13 16.58 -8.42
CA ASN A 125 -4.89 15.85 -8.63
C ASN A 125 -4.87 14.57 -7.80
N GLU A 126 -5.37 14.62 -6.55
CA GLU A 126 -5.53 13.45 -5.69
C GLU A 126 -6.60 12.49 -6.26
N GLU A 127 -7.71 12.99 -6.80
CA GLU A 127 -8.68 12.16 -7.53
C GLU A 127 -8.03 11.39 -8.69
N LYS A 128 -7.17 12.07 -9.46
CA LYS A 128 -6.42 11.43 -10.55
C LYS A 128 -5.42 10.41 -10.03
N ALA A 129 -4.72 10.71 -8.94
CA ALA A 129 -3.78 9.78 -8.32
C ALA A 129 -4.48 8.51 -7.86
N ILE A 130 -5.63 8.63 -7.18
CA ILE A 130 -6.46 7.50 -6.76
C ILE A 130 -6.93 6.68 -7.99
N ALA A 131 -7.36 7.34 -9.06
CA ALA A 131 -7.76 6.66 -10.29
C ALA A 131 -6.61 5.91 -10.96
N ILE A 132 -5.39 6.46 -10.95
CA ILE A 132 -4.18 5.79 -11.46
C ILE A 132 -3.85 4.56 -10.61
N ILE A 133 -3.87 4.69 -9.28
CA ILE A 133 -3.64 3.56 -8.36
C ILE A 133 -4.64 2.44 -8.64
N MET A 134 -5.93 2.78 -8.77
CA MET A 134 -6.98 1.81 -9.10
C MET A 134 -6.71 1.11 -10.44
N GLY A 135 -6.38 1.89 -11.48
CA GLY A 135 -6.07 1.34 -12.81
C GLY A 135 -4.87 0.39 -12.80
N ILE A 136 -3.80 0.74 -12.09
CA ILE A 136 -2.61 -0.12 -11.93
C ILE A 136 -2.98 -1.40 -11.17
N LEU A 137 -3.65 -1.27 -10.02
CA LEU A 137 -3.99 -2.44 -9.20
C LEU A 137 -4.92 -3.41 -9.94
N ASP A 138 -5.78 -2.93 -10.83
CA ASP A 138 -6.65 -3.76 -11.67
C ASP A 138 -5.99 -4.26 -12.97
N GLY A 139 -4.72 -3.90 -13.23
CA GLY A 139 -3.98 -4.35 -14.41
C GLY A 139 -4.43 -3.68 -15.71
N ILE A 140 -5.00 -2.48 -15.62
CA ILE A 140 -5.48 -1.69 -16.77
C ILE A 140 -4.38 -0.72 -17.27
N LEU A 141 -3.45 -0.32 -16.39
CA LEU A 141 -2.37 0.65 -16.61
C LEU A 141 -1.01 0.06 -16.22
#